data_AF-A0A522WFW9-F1
#
_entry.id   AF-A0A522WFW9-F1
#
_cell.length_a   1.000
_cell.length_b   1.000
_cell.length_c   1.000
_cell.angle_alpha   90.00
_cell.angle_beta   90.00
_cell.angle_gamma   90.00
#
_symmetry.space_group_name_H-M   'P 1'
#
loop_
_entity.id
_entity.type
_entity.pdbx_description
1 polymer ?
#
loop_
_entity_poly.entity_id
_entity_poly.type
_entity_poly.pdbx_seq_one_letter_code
_entity_poly.pdbx_strand_id
1 'polypeptide(L)'
;MVDIMEKKLGGADDPFIATSLSPGSVVFRLAVVNPSKAKKQKIEIKNYLPQEVKPKDVIDSAGLDIEYDQEKSLYYAYKPNVELAPGEIKVFKIEVEDIWLLPDAELSALKSQTDDIVKRLENTTYALQAKTAGENIYRRLDEIKNTQSDEAVSRSQHIGIYRQNLETIQSVKKDIAELEKLLRPSTGPDAPEVLEKAKLKMALPSATTTWLIIIIIIIFLGMLAAVFFFVLQGQIRSSHNALKEAKESAFPKAEPGKSSVQKPPSEEKK
;
A
#
# COMPACT_ATOMS: atom_id res chain seq x y z
N MET A 1 -18.71 49.18 -25.34
CA MET A 1 -18.80 48.44 -24.06
C MET A 1 -18.81 46.92 -24.26
N VAL A 2 -19.00 46.41 -25.49
CA VAL A 2 -18.91 44.99 -25.85
C VAL A 2 -17.44 44.55 -26.05
N ASP A 3 -16.59 45.44 -26.56
CA ASP A 3 -15.16 45.13 -26.85
C ASP A 3 -14.26 44.96 -25.61
N ILE A 4 -14.75 45.30 -24.40
CA ILE A 4 -13.99 45.13 -23.15
C ILE A 4 -14.18 43.71 -22.58
N MET A 5 -15.25 43.01 -22.99
CA MET A 5 -15.54 41.65 -22.54
C MET A 5 -14.76 40.59 -23.34
N GLU A 6 -14.37 40.90 -24.58
CA GLU A 6 -13.52 40.00 -25.41
C GLU A 6 -12.04 40.00 -24.99
N LYS A 7 -11.56 41.00 -24.24
CA LYS A 7 -10.13 41.11 -23.90
C LYS A 7 -9.74 40.47 -22.57
N LYS A 8 -10.70 39.95 -21.80
CA LYS A 8 -10.47 39.22 -20.53
C LYS A 8 -10.78 37.72 -20.57
N LEU A 9 -11.29 37.23 -21.69
CA LEU A 9 -11.63 35.84 -21.91
C LEU A 9 -10.71 35.37 -23.05
N GLY A 10 -9.74 34.52 -22.72
CA GLY A 10 -8.69 34.05 -23.64
C GLY A 10 -9.25 33.59 -25.00
N GLY A 11 -8.39 33.72 -26.02
CA GLY A 11 -8.73 33.56 -27.43
C GLY A 11 -9.46 32.26 -27.80
N ALA A 12 -10.06 32.29 -28.99
CA ALA A 12 -11.05 31.35 -29.53
C ALA A 12 -10.65 29.87 -29.66
N ASP A 13 -9.48 29.44 -29.16
CA ASP A 13 -8.92 28.11 -29.40
C ASP A 13 -8.66 27.27 -28.14
N ASP A 14 -8.97 27.78 -26.93
CA ASP A 14 -8.83 26.99 -25.69
C ASP A 14 -10.20 26.49 -25.17
N PRO A 15 -10.35 25.18 -24.86
CA PRO A 15 -11.61 24.63 -24.34
C PRO A 15 -11.93 25.19 -22.95
N PHE A 16 -13.08 25.85 -22.82
CA PHE A 16 -13.60 26.34 -21.54
C PHE A 16 -14.41 25.26 -20.81
N ILE A 17 -13.99 24.90 -19.60
CA ILE A 17 -14.72 23.98 -18.71
C ILE A 17 -15.66 24.80 -17.82
N ALA A 18 -16.97 24.76 -18.09
CA ALA A 18 -17.98 25.39 -17.25
C ALA A 18 -18.60 24.38 -16.28
N THR A 19 -18.21 24.36 -15.01
CA THR A 19 -18.83 23.47 -14.01
C THR A 19 -20.03 24.13 -13.30
N SER A 20 -21.27 23.66 -13.54
CA SER A 20 -22.49 24.07 -12.80
C SER A 20 -22.88 23.08 -11.70
N LEU A 21 -23.44 23.64 -10.61
CA LEU A 21 -23.57 23.16 -9.22
C LEU A 21 -24.56 22.00 -8.96
N SER A 22 -24.13 21.10 -8.07
CA SER A 22 -24.94 20.44 -7.01
C SER A 22 -24.12 20.50 -5.70
N PRO A 23 -24.71 20.83 -4.53
CA PRO A 23 -23.98 20.85 -3.25
C PRO A 23 -23.53 19.44 -2.87
N GLY A 24 -22.24 19.23 -2.63
CA GLY A 24 -21.67 17.93 -2.24
C GLY A 24 -21.16 17.07 -3.39
N SER A 25 -21.23 17.55 -4.64
CA SER A 25 -20.63 16.88 -5.80
C SER A 25 -19.88 17.85 -6.71
N VAL A 26 -18.86 17.33 -7.40
CA VAL A 26 -18.07 18.01 -8.41
C VAL A 26 -18.39 17.39 -9.76
N VAL A 27 -18.86 18.23 -10.69
CA VAL A 27 -19.21 17.80 -12.05
C VAL A 27 -18.12 18.17 -13.05
N PHE A 28 -17.43 17.17 -13.57
CA PHE A 28 -16.47 17.32 -14.67
C PHE A 28 -17.22 17.33 -16.00
N ARG A 29 -17.03 18.38 -16.80
CA ARG A 29 -17.60 18.45 -18.16
C ARG A 29 -16.54 18.15 -19.19
N LEU A 30 -16.73 17.06 -19.92
CA LEU A 30 -15.90 16.68 -21.04
C LEU A 30 -16.62 17.03 -22.34
N ALA A 31 -16.20 18.13 -22.96
CA ALA A 31 -16.69 18.52 -24.27
C ALA A 31 -15.83 17.86 -25.34
N VAL A 32 -16.47 17.13 -26.26
CA VAL A 32 -15.79 16.54 -27.40
C VAL A 32 -16.44 17.05 -28.68
N VAL A 33 -15.60 17.50 -29.61
CA VAL A 33 -16.02 18.17 -30.84
C VAL A 33 -15.56 17.37 -32.05
N ASN A 34 -16.42 17.27 -33.07
CA ASN A 34 -16.00 16.86 -34.40
C ASN A 34 -15.56 18.10 -35.20
N PRO A 35 -14.25 18.28 -35.43
CA PRO A 35 -13.75 19.45 -36.18
C PRO A 35 -14.12 19.40 -37.67
N SER A 36 -14.55 18.24 -38.20
CA SER A 36 -14.97 18.14 -39.60
C SER A 36 -16.30 18.83 -39.81
N LYS A 37 -16.36 19.73 -40.80
CA LYS A 37 -17.61 20.37 -41.24
C LYS A 37 -18.42 19.54 -42.24
N ALA A 38 -17.87 18.41 -42.70
CA ALA A 38 -18.47 17.62 -43.79
C ALA A 38 -18.61 16.11 -43.51
N LYS A 39 -17.79 15.53 -42.61
CA LYS A 39 -17.76 14.07 -42.39
C LYS A 39 -18.11 13.72 -40.95
N LYS A 40 -18.85 12.62 -40.78
CA LYS A 40 -19.00 11.97 -39.48
C LYS A 40 -17.66 11.36 -39.07
N GLN A 41 -17.34 11.43 -37.78
CA GLN A 41 -16.12 10.85 -37.22
C GLN A 41 -16.47 9.93 -36.05
N LYS A 42 -15.70 8.84 -35.94
CA LYS A 42 -15.64 8.01 -34.74
C LYS A 42 -14.44 8.46 -33.94
N ILE A 43 -14.69 8.94 -32.74
CA ILE A 43 -13.66 9.42 -31.82
C ILE A 43 -13.60 8.51 -30.59
N GLU A 44 -12.40 8.31 -30.07
CA GLU A 44 -12.18 7.67 -28.80
C GLU A 44 -12.13 8.74 -27.71
N ILE A 45 -12.91 8.55 -26.66
CA ILE A 45 -12.89 9.43 -25.49
C ILE A 45 -12.01 8.76 -24.44
N LYS A 46 -10.98 9.46 -23.98
CA LYS A 46 -10.15 9.07 -22.83
C LYS A 46 -9.78 10.31 -22.03
N ASN A 47 -10.24 10.39 -20.78
CA ASN A 47 -9.94 11.50 -19.87
C ASN A 47 -9.58 10.98 -18.48
N TYR A 48 -8.45 11.41 -17.93
CA TYR A 48 -8.01 10.97 -16.61
C TYR A 48 -8.70 11.79 -15.52
N LEU A 49 -9.18 11.08 -14.50
CA LEU A 49 -9.73 11.70 -13.30
C LEU A 49 -8.59 12.11 -12.36
N PRO A 50 -8.81 13.08 -11.46
CA PRO A 50 -7.83 13.41 -10.43
C PRO A 50 -7.44 12.18 -9.60
N GLN A 51 -6.18 12.13 -9.15
CA GLN A 51 -5.60 10.99 -8.42
C GLN A 51 -6.37 10.59 -7.15
N GLU A 52 -7.10 11.53 -6.55
CA GLU A 52 -7.88 11.31 -5.33
C GLU A 52 -9.16 10.51 -5.59
N VAL A 53 -9.69 10.56 -6.82
CA VAL A 53 -10.98 9.97 -7.18
C VAL A 53 -10.87 8.46 -7.30
N LYS A 54 -11.77 7.75 -6.61
CA LYS A 54 -11.94 6.30 -6.74
C LYS A 54 -13.29 5.98 -7.40
N PRO A 55 -13.48 4.76 -7.93
CA PRO A 55 -14.74 4.36 -8.56
C PRO A 55 -15.96 4.52 -7.64
N LYS A 56 -15.77 4.31 -6.34
CA LYS A 56 -16.83 4.49 -5.33
C LYS A 56 -17.27 5.94 -5.12
N ASP A 57 -16.43 6.90 -5.51
CA ASP A 57 -16.72 8.33 -5.36
C ASP A 57 -17.41 8.87 -6.64
N VAL A 58 -17.48 8.08 -7.72
CA VAL A 58 -18.20 8.45 -8.95
C VAL A 58 -19.69 8.17 -8.79
N ILE A 59 -20.50 9.22 -8.80
CA ILE A 59 -21.96 9.18 -8.66
C ILE A 59 -22.61 8.85 -10.01
N ASP A 60 -22.17 9.52 -11.08
CA ASP A 60 -22.62 9.28 -12.46
C ASP A 60 -21.45 9.41 -13.44
N SER A 61 -21.22 8.39 -14.25
CA SER A 61 -20.18 8.38 -15.28
C SER A 61 -20.66 8.91 -16.64
N ALA A 62 -21.90 9.36 -16.77
CA ALA A 62 -22.54 9.77 -18.03
C ALA A 62 -22.43 8.71 -19.15
N GLY A 63 -22.47 7.43 -18.76
CA GLY A 63 -22.34 6.30 -19.67
C GLY A 63 -20.95 6.14 -20.28
N LEU A 64 -19.92 6.69 -19.62
CA LEU A 64 -18.51 6.37 -19.83
C LEU A 64 -18.11 5.22 -18.89
N ASP A 65 -17.18 4.40 -19.33
CA ASP A 65 -16.60 3.33 -18.53
C ASP A 65 -15.43 3.88 -17.71
N ILE A 66 -15.29 3.45 -16.46
CA ILE A 66 -14.20 3.88 -15.57
C ILE A 66 -13.19 2.75 -15.44
N GLU A 67 -11.98 2.98 -15.90
CA GLU A 67 -10.87 2.01 -15.84
C GLU A 67 -9.67 2.57 -15.08
N TYR A 68 -8.79 1.68 -14.63
CA TYR A 68 -7.57 2.02 -13.92
C TYR A 68 -6.36 1.81 -14.82
N ASP A 69 -5.57 2.87 -15.01
CA ASP A 69 -4.28 2.81 -15.69
C ASP A 69 -3.19 2.48 -14.66
N GLN A 70 -2.63 1.28 -14.74
CA GLN A 70 -1.59 0.83 -13.80
C GLN A 70 -0.28 1.61 -13.92
N GLU A 71 0.07 2.07 -15.13
CA GLU A 71 1.32 2.80 -15.35
C GLU A 71 1.26 4.19 -14.72
N LYS A 72 0.12 4.86 -14.86
CA LYS A 72 -0.10 6.20 -14.29
C LYS A 72 -0.65 6.18 -12.88
N SER A 73 -1.12 5.02 -12.42
CA SER A 73 -1.83 4.87 -11.16
C SER A 73 -3.06 5.78 -11.03
N LEU A 74 -3.77 6.01 -12.14
CA LEU A 74 -4.93 6.91 -12.21
C LEU A 74 -6.14 6.21 -12.81
N TYR A 75 -7.32 6.59 -12.34
CA TYR A 75 -8.57 6.24 -13.00
C TYR A 75 -8.80 7.13 -14.22
N TYR A 76 -9.42 6.59 -15.26
CA TYR A 76 -9.82 7.34 -16.44
C TYR A 76 -11.22 6.95 -16.88
N ALA A 77 -11.97 7.95 -17.33
CA ALA A 77 -13.23 7.75 -18.01
C ALA A 77 -12.96 7.53 -19.50
N TYR A 78 -13.49 6.45 -20.07
CA TYR A 78 -13.32 6.12 -21.47
C TYR A 78 -14.60 5.69 -22.16
N LYS A 79 -14.63 5.88 -23.48
CA LYS A 79 -15.63 5.28 -24.36
C LYS A 79 -15.10 5.17 -25.78
N PRO A 80 -14.99 3.96 -26.34
CA PRO A 80 -14.56 3.80 -27.72
C PRO A 80 -15.69 4.15 -28.69
N ASN A 81 -15.30 4.55 -29.91
CA ASN A 81 -16.19 4.67 -31.07
C ASN A 81 -17.41 5.58 -30.88
N VAL A 82 -17.24 6.72 -30.21
CA VAL A 82 -18.31 7.73 -30.12
C VAL A 82 -18.48 8.38 -31.49
N GLU A 83 -19.65 8.19 -32.10
CA GLU A 83 -19.98 8.83 -33.38
C GLU A 83 -20.44 10.27 -33.15
N LEU A 84 -19.83 11.19 -33.90
CA LEU A 84 -20.20 12.61 -33.92
C LEU A 84 -20.50 13.05 -35.37
N ALA A 85 -21.59 13.77 -35.55
CA ALA A 85 -21.95 14.44 -36.78
C ALA A 85 -20.99 15.61 -37.09
N PRO A 86 -20.93 16.11 -38.34
CA PRO A 86 -20.04 17.21 -38.69
C PRO A 86 -20.33 18.46 -37.85
N GLY A 87 -19.30 19.00 -37.19
CA GLY A 87 -19.43 20.14 -36.29
C GLY A 87 -20.18 19.88 -34.99
N GLU A 88 -20.55 18.64 -34.68
CA GLU A 88 -21.26 18.30 -33.44
C GLU A 88 -20.33 18.43 -32.23
N ILE A 89 -20.85 19.05 -31.16
CA ILE A 89 -20.23 19.10 -29.83
C ILE A 89 -21.09 18.28 -28.89
N LYS A 90 -20.48 17.25 -28.30
CA LYS A 90 -21.13 16.40 -27.29
C LYS A 90 -20.46 16.59 -25.95
N VAL A 91 -21.24 16.88 -24.92
CA VAL A 91 -20.74 17.12 -23.55
C VAL A 91 -21.13 15.95 -22.65
N PHE A 92 -20.14 15.31 -22.05
CA PHE A 92 -20.32 14.29 -21.01
C PHE A 92 -20.13 14.94 -19.65
N LYS A 93 -21.01 14.65 -18.69
CA LYS A 93 -20.98 15.22 -17.35
C LYS A 93 -20.70 14.11 -16.34
N ILE A 94 -19.46 14.00 -15.89
CA ILE A 94 -19.08 13.02 -14.88
C ILE A 94 -19.30 13.67 -13.51
N GLU A 95 -20.18 13.11 -12.70
CA GLU A 95 -20.46 13.60 -11.35
C GLU A 95 -19.71 12.74 -10.32
N VAL A 96 -18.94 13.40 -9.47
CA VAL A 96 -18.12 12.79 -8.43
C VAL A 96 -18.48 13.42 -7.09
N GLU A 97 -18.51 12.65 -6.02
CA GLU A 97 -18.66 13.18 -4.66
C GLU A 97 -17.52 14.16 -4.33
N ASP A 98 -17.84 15.24 -3.62
CA ASP A 98 -16.82 16.21 -3.22
C ASP A 98 -15.96 15.64 -2.09
N ILE A 99 -14.83 15.02 -2.48
CA ILE A 99 -13.85 14.40 -1.58
C ILE A 99 -12.69 15.35 -1.22
N TRP A 100 -12.67 16.57 -1.76
CA TRP A 100 -11.57 17.53 -1.61
C TRP A 100 -11.80 18.50 -0.45
N LEU A 101 -12.17 17.96 0.70
CA LEU A 101 -12.38 18.73 1.93
C LEU A 101 -11.62 18.12 3.10
N LEU A 102 -11.11 18.95 3.98
CA LEU A 102 -10.55 18.50 5.26
C LEU A 102 -11.67 18.51 6.30
N PRO A 103 -11.94 17.38 6.97
CA PRO A 103 -13.01 17.32 7.97
C PRO A 103 -12.77 18.32 9.10
N ASP A 104 -13.81 19.08 9.48
CA ASP A 104 -13.74 20.04 10.60
C ASP A 104 -13.30 19.39 11.92
N ALA A 105 -13.61 18.11 12.10
CA ALA A 105 -13.18 17.32 13.24
C ALA A 105 -11.65 17.17 13.31
N GLU A 106 -10.97 17.00 12.17
CA GLU A 106 -9.50 16.92 12.12
C GLU A 106 -8.87 18.26 12.49
N LEU A 107 -9.38 19.37 11.92
CA LEU A 107 -8.90 20.71 12.23
C LEU A 107 -9.10 21.05 13.71
N SER A 108 -10.25 20.69 14.26
CA SER A 108 -10.60 20.90 15.66
C SER A 108 -9.72 20.07 16.61
N ALA A 109 -9.39 18.83 16.23
CA ALA A 109 -8.49 17.98 17.01
C ALA A 109 -7.08 18.57 17.09
N LEU A 110 -6.53 19.05 15.97
CA LEU A 110 -5.21 19.69 15.93
C LEU A 110 -5.20 21.00 16.74
N LYS A 111 -6.27 21.79 16.66
CA LYS A 111 -6.44 23.00 17.47
C LYS A 111 -6.48 22.67 18.97
N SER A 112 -7.24 21.66 19.36
CA SER A 112 -7.34 21.22 20.77
C SER A 112 -6.00 20.70 21.29
N GLN A 113 -5.30 19.87 20.51
CA GLN A 113 -3.98 19.37 20.87
C GLN A 113 -2.98 20.52 21.07
N THR A 114 -3.01 21.52 20.20
CA THR A 114 -2.17 22.72 20.30
C THR A 114 -2.49 23.51 21.58
N ASP A 115 -3.78 23.72 21.87
CA ASP A 115 -4.25 24.43 23.06
C ASP A 115 -3.78 23.75 24.35
N ASP A 116 -3.89 22.43 24.42
CA ASP A 116 -3.42 21.64 25.56
C ASP A 116 -1.91 21.77 25.78
N ILE A 117 -1.12 21.77 24.71
CA ILE A 117 0.34 21.91 24.80
C ILE A 117 0.72 23.33 25.24
N VAL A 118 0.12 24.35 24.64
CA VAL A 118 0.39 25.76 24.98
C VAL A 118 0.07 25.98 26.46
N LYS A 119 -1.10 25.55 26.94
CA LYS A 119 -1.50 25.65 28.36
C LYS A 119 -0.50 25.01 29.32
N ARG A 120 0.02 23.82 28.98
CA ARG A 120 1.03 23.14 29.80
C ARG A 120 2.38 23.87 29.82
N LEU A 121 2.71 24.60 28.75
CA LEU A 121 3.95 25.37 28.64
C LEU A 121 3.86 26.80 29.21
N GLU A 122 2.67 27.30 29.53
CA GLU A 122 2.43 28.69 30.01
C GLU A 122 3.29 29.09 31.21
N ASN A 123 3.54 28.17 32.13
CA ASN A 123 4.32 28.42 33.35
C ASN A 123 5.79 27.94 33.24
N THR A 124 6.28 27.71 32.01
CA THR A 124 7.64 27.24 31.75
C THR A 124 8.49 28.33 31.09
N THR A 125 9.80 28.11 30.98
CA THR A 125 10.70 28.98 30.21
C THR A 125 10.35 29.04 28.72
N TYR A 126 9.53 28.11 28.22
CA TYR A 126 9.13 28.02 26.83
C TYR A 126 7.80 28.72 26.51
N ALA A 127 7.17 29.42 27.48
CA ALA A 127 5.84 30.01 27.33
C ALA A 127 5.71 30.93 26.09
N LEU A 128 6.69 31.81 25.85
CA LEU A 128 6.67 32.73 24.70
C LEU A 128 6.79 31.98 23.37
N GLN A 129 7.64 30.96 23.31
CA GLN A 129 7.82 30.11 22.13
C GLN A 129 6.54 29.32 21.84
N ALA A 130 5.94 28.73 22.88
CA ALA A 130 4.69 27.99 22.79
C ALA A 130 3.55 28.87 22.28
N LYS A 131 3.40 30.08 22.84
CA LYS A 131 2.37 31.03 22.42
C LYS A 131 2.53 31.42 20.95
N THR A 132 3.74 31.81 20.53
CA THR A 132 4.02 32.22 19.14
C THR A 132 3.74 31.09 18.14
N ALA A 133 4.20 29.88 18.46
CA ALA A 133 3.95 28.72 17.62
C ALA A 133 2.46 28.34 17.57
N GLY A 134 1.77 28.40 18.72
CA GLY A 134 0.32 28.18 18.81
C GLY A 134 -0.48 29.15 17.95
N GLU A 135 -0.18 30.46 18.02
CA GLU A 135 -0.81 31.49 17.18
C GLU A 135 -0.59 31.23 15.68
N ASN A 136 0.61 30.81 15.30
CA ASN A 136 0.91 30.44 13.91
C ASN A 136 0.15 29.19 13.46
N ILE A 137 0.01 28.18 14.33
CA ILE A 137 -0.81 26.99 14.07
C ILE A 137 -2.28 27.40 13.89
N TYR A 138 -2.85 28.18 14.80
CA TYR A 138 -4.23 28.62 14.72
C TYR A 138 -4.51 29.38 13.42
N ARG A 139 -3.65 30.33 13.06
CA ARG A 139 -3.78 31.10 11.82
C ARG A 139 -3.85 30.20 10.58
N ARG A 140 -2.97 29.18 10.50
CA ARG A 140 -2.96 28.25 9.35
C ARG A 140 -4.18 27.33 9.32
N LEU A 141 -4.65 26.88 10.47
CA LEU A 141 -5.89 26.08 10.56
C LEU A 141 -7.11 26.90 10.14
N ASP A 142 -7.18 28.16 10.56
CA ASP A 142 -8.26 29.07 10.15
C ASP A 142 -8.16 29.41 8.65
N GLU A 143 -6.96 29.59 8.11
CA GLU A 143 -6.72 29.79 6.67
C GLU A 143 -7.19 28.58 5.83
N ILE A 144 -6.90 27.35 6.27
CA ILE A 144 -7.42 26.13 5.64
C ILE A 144 -8.94 26.15 5.62
N LYS A 145 -9.58 26.46 6.75
CA LYS A 145 -11.04 26.50 6.86
C LYS A 145 -11.65 27.53 5.92
N ASN A 146 -11.05 28.72 5.83
CA ASN A 146 -11.54 29.79 4.98
C ASN A 146 -11.37 29.44 3.49
N THR A 147 -10.19 28.95 3.10
CA THR A 147 -9.89 28.62 1.70
C THR A 147 -10.72 27.45 1.16
N GLN A 148 -11.01 26.43 1.99
CA GLN A 148 -11.86 25.31 1.56
C GLN A 148 -13.35 25.68 1.43
N SER A 149 -13.79 26.72 2.14
CA SER A 149 -15.16 27.25 2.10
C SER A 149 -15.38 28.35 1.07
N ASP A 150 -14.35 28.72 0.32
CA ASP A 150 -14.44 29.77 -0.69
C ASP A 150 -15.24 29.29 -1.90
N GLU A 151 -16.50 29.72 -2.00
CA GLU A 151 -17.37 29.37 -3.14
C GLU A 151 -16.99 30.12 -4.44
N ALA A 152 -16.12 31.13 -4.37
CA ALA A 152 -15.71 31.92 -5.54
C ALA A 152 -14.64 31.21 -6.39
N VAL A 153 -13.98 30.17 -5.87
CA VAL A 153 -12.97 29.43 -6.62
C VAL A 153 -13.59 28.40 -7.56
N SER A 154 -12.97 28.21 -8.73
CA SER A 154 -13.35 27.12 -9.64
C SER A 154 -13.07 25.75 -9.00
N ARG A 155 -13.76 24.69 -9.46
CA ARG A 155 -13.54 23.34 -8.92
C ARG A 155 -12.13 22.82 -9.14
N SER A 156 -11.51 23.13 -10.29
CA SER A 156 -10.10 22.80 -10.52
C SER A 156 -9.17 23.50 -9.53
N GLN A 157 -9.47 24.76 -9.17
CA GLN A 157 -8.72 25.49 -8.14
C GLN A 157 -8.97 24.92 -6.75
N HIS A 158 -10.20 24.53 -6.44
CA HIS A 158 -10.57 23.90 -5.17
C HIS A 158 -9.78 22.60 -4.92
N ILE A 159 -9.64 21.75 -5.94
CA ILE A 159 -8.77 20.56 -5.90
C ILE A 159 -7.31 20.94 -5.61
N GLY A 160 -6.81 22.01 -6.24
CA GLY A 160 -5.47 22.52 -5.99
C GLY A 160 -5.28 23.03 -4.57
N ILE A 161 -6.25 23.79 -4.05
CA ILE A 161 -6.28 24.29 -2.67
C ILE A 161 -6.28 23.13 -1.68
N TYR A 162 -7.07 22.09 -1.93
CA TYR A 162 -7.07 20.88 -1.10
C TYR A 162 -5.68 20.25 -1.00
N ARG A 163 -4.98 20.09 -2.13
CA ARG A 163 -3.60 19.55 -2.13
C ARG A 163 -2.64 20.44 -1.35
N GLN A 164 -2.75 21.76 -1.50
CA GLN A 164 -1.95 22.71 -0.72
C GLN A 164 -2.26 22.61 0.78
N ASN A 165 -3.54 22.48 1.12
CA ASN A 165 -3.99 22.36 2.50
C ASN A 165 -3.50 21.05 3.14
N LEU A 166 -3.37 19.96 2.39
CA LEU A 166 -2.73 18.73 2.87
C LEU A 166 -1.27 18.96 3.28
N GLU A 167 -0.51 19.72 2.50
CA GLU A 167 0.87 20.09 2.85
C GLU A 167 0.91 20.98 4.11
N THR A 168 0.01 21.96 4.20
CA THR A 168 -0.12 22.83 5.37
C THR A 168 -0.43 22.02 6.63
N ILE A 169 -1.34 21.04 6.55
CA ILE A 169 -1.64 20.12 7.67
C ILE A 169 -0.42 19.31 8.08
N GLN A 170 0.37 18.81 7.13
CA GLN A 170 1.61 18.11 7.47
C GLN A 170 2.60 19.02 8.19
N SER A 171 2.73 20.28 7.78
CA SER A 171 3.56 21.26 8.50
C SER A 171 3.02 21.54 9.89
N VAL A 172 1.71 21.75 10.04
CA VAL A 172 1.07 21.96 11.36
C VAL A 172 1.33 20.78 12.29
N LYS A 173 1.19 19.54 11.80
CA LYS A 173 1.47 18.32 12.58
C LYS A 173 2.93 18.27 13.04
N LYS A 174 3.88 18.70 12.20
CA LYS A 174 5.31 18.80 12.57
C LYS A 174 5.53 19.85 13.66
N ASP A 175 4.95 21.03 13.51
CA ASP A 175 5.08 22.12 14.49
C ASP A 175 4.49 21.74 15.85
N ILE A 176 3.34 21.06 15.86
CA ILE A 176 2.75 20.49 17.08
C ILE A 176 3.71 19.49 17.72
N ALA A 177 4.29 18.57 16.94
CA ALA A 177 5.25 17.60 17.46
C ALA A 177 6.52 18.26 18.02
N GLU A 178 6.96 19.39 17.47
CA GLU A 178 8.07 20.17 18.02
C GLU A 178 7.70 20.83 19.34
N LEU A 179 6.48 21.37 19.47
CA LEU A 179 5.98 21.87 20.74
C LEU A 179 5.85 20.78 21.80
N GLU A 180 5.42 19.57 21.42
CA GLU A 180 5.36 18.43 22.34
C GLU A 180 6.74 18.03 22.89
N LYS A 181 7.82 18.23 22.13
CA LYS A 181 9.18 17.96 22.62
C LYS A 181 9.55 18.88 23.79
N LEU A 182 9.03 20.09 23.84
CA LEU A 182 9.27 21.05 24.93
C LEU A 182 8.60 20.63 26.25
N LEU A 183 7.57 19.79 26.18
CA LEU A 183 6.90 19.22 27.37
C LEU A 183 7.70 18.10 28.02
N ARG A 184 8.70 17.54 27.34
CA ARG A 184 9.52 16.47 27.90
C ARG A 184 10.47 17.10 28.92
N PRO A 185 10.42 16.70 30.20
CA PRO A 185 11.45 17.14 31.15
C PRO A 185 12.82 16.74 30.60
N SER A 186 13.80 17.63 30.73
CA SER A 186 15.21 17.43 30.33
C SER A 186 15.93 16.35 31.14
N THR A 187 15.26 15.24 31.45
CA THR A 187 15.81 14.12 32.21
C THR A 187 16.43 13.11 31.24
N GLY A 188 17.73 13.26 31.03
CA GLY A 188 18.59 12.23 30.43
C GLY A 188 19.03 12.53 29.00
N PRO A 189 20.24 12.07 28.63
CA PRO A 189 20.82 12.32 27.31
C PRO A 189 19.87 11.80 26.24
N ASP A 190 19.79 12.53 25.13
CA ASP A 190 19.02 12.18 23.94
C ASP A 190 18.95 10.66 23.78
N ALA A 191 17.72 10.11 23.76
CA ALA A 191 17.52 8.72 23.42
C ALA A 191 18.37 8.45 22.16
N PRO A 192 19.39 7.59 22.23
CA PRO A 192 20.32 7.44 21.12
C PRO A 192 19.49 7.08 19.89
N GLU A 193 19.85 7.60 18.71
CA GLU A 193 19.15 7.39 17.41
C GLU A 193 18.76 5.93 17.13
N VAL A 194 19.35 4.98 17.86
CA VAL A 194 19.01 3.56 17.89
C VAL A 194 17.55 3.28 18.27
N LEU A 195 16.85 4.14 19.03
CA LEU A 195 15.45 3.91 19.44
C LEU A 195 14.43 4.37 18.39
N GLU A 196 14.71 5.43 17.62
CA GLU A 196 13.94 5.83 16.43
C GLU A 196 14.10 4.78 15.33
N LYS A 197 15.32 4.26 15.13
CA LYS A 197 15.60 3.14 14.22
C LYS A 197 15.01 1.81 14.67
N ALA A 198 14.59 1.67 15.94
CA ALA A 198 13.96 0.45 16.46
C ALA A 198 12.44 0.42 16.25
N LYS A 199 11.75 1.58 16.32
CA LYS A 199 10.29 1.64 16.11
C LYS A 199 9.89 1.54 14.63
N LEU A 200 10.77 1.90 13.69
CA LEU A 200 10.56 1.74 12.25
C LEU A 200 11.03 0.38 11.68
N LYS A 201 11.49 -0.55 12.53
CA LYS A 201 11.89 -1.92 12.13
C LYS A 201 10.84 -3.00 12.45
N MET A 202 9.59 -2.62 12.65
CA MET A 202 8.46 -3.56 12.58
C MET A 202 7.87 -3.55 11.16
N ALA A 203 8.64 -4.02 10.19
CA ALA A 203 8.11 -4.46 8.89
C ALA A 203 9.16 -5.30 8.13
N LEU A 204 8.77 -6.57 7.89
CA LEU A 204 9.22 -7.48 6.83
C LEU A 204 10.65 -8.06 6.95
N PRO A 205 10.80 -9.40 6.97
CA PRO A 205 12.13 -10.01 6.86
C PRO A 205 12.77 -9.53 5.54
N SER A 206 13.93 -8.90 5.66
CA SER A 206 14.80 -8.57 4.52
C SER A 206 14.98 -9.81 3.64
N ALA A 207 15.04 -9.65 2.31
CA ALA A 207 15.21 -10.75 1.36
C ALA A 207 16.39 -11.69 1.72
N THR A 208 17.41 -11.17 2.39
CA THR A 208 18.57 -11.92 2.89
C THR A 208 18.22 -12.85 4.05
N THR A 209 17.31 -12.45 4.95
CA THR A 209 16.83 -13.27 6.08
C THR A 209 15.90 -14.37 5.59
N THR A 210 15.03 -14.08 4.61
CA THR A 210 14.16 -15.10 4.00
C THR A 210 14.97 -16.20 3.30
N TRP A 211 16.02 -15.84 2.55
CA TRP A 211 16.88 -16.81 1.88
C TRP A 211 17.69 -17.66 2.86
N LEU A 212 18.16 -17.08 3.96
CA LEU A 212 18.88 -17.79 5.03
C LEU A 212 17.96 -18.82 5.73
N ILE A 213 16.70 -18.46 5.98
CA ILE A 213 15.70 -19.38 6.55
C ILE A 213 15.44 -20.56 5.60
N ILE A 214 15.32 -20.32 4.30
CA ILE A 214 15.14 -21.38 3.29
C ILE A 214 16.33 -22.34 3.29
N ILE A 215 17.57 -21.83 3.33
CA ILE A 215 18.78 -22.68 3.39
C ILE A 215 18.78 -23.57 4.63
N ILE A 216 18.45 -23.01 5.81
CA ILE A 216 18.42 -23.78 7.06
C ILE A 216 17.42 -24.94 6.97
N ILE A 217 16.23 -24.69 6.40
CA ILE A 217 15.19 -25.71 6.23
C ILE A 217 15.67 -26.83 5.29
N ILE A 218 16.31 -26.48 4.17
CA ILE A 218 16.85 -27.48 3.21
C ILE A 218 17.94 -28.33 3.86
N ILE A 219 18.86 -27.72 4.62
CA ILE A 219 19.92 -28.46 5.32
C ILE A 219 19.31 -29.41 6.36
N PHE A 220 18.32 -28.96 7.13
CA PHE A 220 17.66 -29.77 8.13
C PHE A 220 16.92 -30.96 7.51
N LEU A 221 16.19 -30.75 6.42
CA LEU A 221 15.52 -31.82 5.66
C LEU A 221 16.51 -32.81 5.06
N GLY A 222 17.63 -32.33 4.53
CA GLY A 222 18.71 -33.18 4.01
C GLY A 222 19.35 -34.05 5.10
N MET A 223 19.57 -33.49 6.29
CA MET A 223 20.10 -34.25 7.43
C MET A 223 19.12 -35.35 7.89
N LEU A 224 17.82 -35.05 7.94
CA LEU A 224 16.79 -36.06 8.24
C LEU A 224 16.77 -37.19 7.20
N ALA A 225 16.84 -36.84 5.91
CA ALA A 225 16.90 -37.81 4.83
C ALA A 225 18.14 -38.70 4.92
N ALA A 226 19.31 -38.14 5.27
CA ALA A 226 20.54 -38.91 5.46
C ALA A 226 20.41 -39.91 6.61
N VAL A 227 19.87 -39.49 7.77
CA VAL A 227 19.64 -40.40 8.91
C VAL A 227 18.72 -41.55 8.51
N PHE A 228 17.61 -41.26 7.82
CA PHE A 228 16.72 -42.30 7.31
C PHE A 228 17.41 -43.24 6.31
N PHE A 229 18.25 -42.70 5.42
CA PHE A 229 19.02 -43.50 4.48
C PHE A 229 20.00 -44.45 5.18
N PHE A 230 20.73 -43.99 6.20
CA PHE A 230 21.63 -44.85 6.97
C PHE A 230 20.91 -45.93 7.77
N VAL A 231 19.74 -45.62 8.33
CA VAL A 231 18.90 -46.62 9.01
C VAL A 231 18.43 -47.69 8.02
N LEU A 232 17.99 -47.29 6.82
CA LEU A 232 17.57 -48.22 5.78
C LEU A 232 18.74 -49.07 5.24
N GLN A 233 19.91 -48.47 5.02
CA GLN A 233 21.12 -49.17 4.58
C GLN A 233 21.60 -50.19 5.63
N GLY A 234 21.45 -49.87 6.91
CA GLY A 234 21.70 -50.79 8.03
C GLY A 234 20.74 -51.98 8.03
N GLN A 235 19.44 -51.73 7.80
CA GLN A 235 18.45 -52.81 7.68
C GLN A 235 18.73 -53.74 6.50
N ILE A 236 19.13 -53.22 5.33
CA ILE A 236 19.44 -54.05 4.14
C ILE A 236 20.65 -54.96 4.38
N ARG A 237 21.68 -54.50 5.12
CA ARG A 237 22.80 -55.38 5.52
C ARG A 237 22.37 -56.47 6.49
N SER A 238 21.48 -56.17 7.43
CA SER A 238 20.96 -57.17 8.38
C SER A 238 20.03 -58.20 7.73
N SER A 239 19.24 -57.80 6.73
CA SER A 239 18.38 -58.71 5.99
C SER A 239 19.16 -59.68 5.09
N HIS A 240 20.33 -59.27 4.56
CA HIS A 240 21.24 -60.20 3.87
C HIS A 240 21.83 -61.27 4.79
N ASN A 241 22.07 -60.97 6.08
CA ASN A 241 22.57 -61.96 7.04
C ASN A 241 21.45 -62.90 7.52
N ALA A 242 20.25 -62.38 7.78
CA ALA A 242 19.08 -63.18 8.13
C ALA A 242 18.63 -64.10 6.98
N LEU A 243 18.71 -63.66 5.71
CA LEU A 243 18.44 -64.52 4.55
C LEU A 243 19.51 -65.61 4.36
N LYS A 244 20.76 -65.35 4.76
CA LYS A 244 21.84 -66.34 4.71
C LYS A 244 21.68 -67.41 5.79
N GLU A 245 21.33 -67.02 7.01
CA GLU A 245 20.99 -67.93 8.12
C GLU A 245 19.70 -68.73 7.83
N ALA A 246 18.67 -68.11 7.26
CA ALA A 246 17.45 -68.81 6.84
C ALA A 246 17.72 -69.81 5.70
N LYS A 247 18.64 -69.49 4.79
CA LYS A 247 19.06 -70.40 3.71
C LYS A 247 19.92 -71.56 4.22
N GLU A 248 20.82 -71.33 5.18
CA GLU A 248 21.65 -72.37 5.81
C GLU A 248 20.85 -73.29 6.75
N SER A 249 19.82 -72.77 7.42
CA SER A 249 18.91 -73.57 8.26
C SER A 249 17.88 -74.35 7.44
N ALA A 250 17.41 -73.84 6.30
CA ALA A 250 16.45 -74.54 5.43
C ALA A 250 17.10 -75.60 4.51
N PHE A 251 18.40 -75.48 4.21
CA PHE A 251 19.13 -76.43 3.36
C PHE A 251 20.49 -76.79 3.96
N PRO A 252 20.53 -77.66 5.00
CA PRO A 252 21.79 -78.20 5.48
C PRO A 252 22.48 -78.98 4.36
N LYS A 253 23.76 -78.68 4.13
CA LYS A 253 24.63 -79.40 3.19
C LYS A 253 24.67 -80.87 3.60
N ALA A 254 24.07 -81.75 2.81
CA ALA A 254 24.21 -83.19 2.99
C ALA A 254 25.64 -83.60 2.61
N GLU A 255 26.43 -84.05 3.58
CA GLU A 255 27.66 -84.81 3.32
C GLU A 255 27.29 -86.25 2.91
N PRO A 256 27.75 -86.75 1.76
CA PRO A 256 27.61 -88.15 1.43
C PRO A 256 28.90 -88.91 1.74
N GLY A 257 28.88 -89.70 2.82
CA GLY A 257 29.27 -91.10 2.71
C GLY A 257 30.47 -91.61 3.51
N LYS A 258 30.17 -92.68 4.28
CA LYS A 258 31.01 -93.79 4.79
C LYS A 258 31.74 -93.49 6.11
N SER A 259 31.70 -94.33 7.16
CA SER A 259 31.38 -95.76 7.25
C SER A 259 31.24 -96.23 8.71
N SER A 260 30.35 -97.23 8.91
CA SER A 260 30.43 -98.40 9.81
C SER A 260 30.87 -98.24 11.29
N VAL A 261 29.97 -98.41 12.27
CA VAL A 261 29.61 -99.68 12.98
C VAL A 261 30.33 -99.86 14.35
N GLN A 262 29.49 -99.85 15.40
CA GLN A 262 29.50 -100.58 16.71
C GLN A 262 30.76 -100.56 17.60
N LYS A 263 30.67 -99.95 18.81
CA LYS A 263 30.40 -100.53 20.17
C LYS A 263 31.57 -101.40 20.71
N PRO A 264 31.87 -101.47 22.03
CA PRO A 264 30.98 -101.32 23.18
C PRO A 264 31.57 -100.49 24.37
N PRO A 265 30.87 -100.37 25.51
CA PRO A 265 31.05 -99.32 26.53
C PRO A 265 31.86 -99.80 27.75
N SER A 266 31.90 -98.94 28.79
CA SER A 266 32.54 -99.06 30.12
C SER A 266 33.98 -98.53 30.12
N GLU A 267 34.51 -97.84 31.12
CA GLU A 267 34.20 -97.59 32.53
C GLU A 267 35.03 -96.33 32.89
N GLU A 268 34.46 -95.36 33.59
CA GLU A 268 34.68 -95.14 35.03
C GLU A 268 36.14 -94.84 35.45
N LYS A 269 36.33 -93.59 35.87
CA LYS A 269 37.22 -93.05 36.92
C LYS A 269 38.53 -93.81 37.22
N LYS A 270 39.63 -93.06 37.16
CA LYS A 270 40.26 -92.51 38.37
C LYS A 270 41.18 -91.34 38.05
#